data_AF-A0A2X1MMT6-F1
#
_entry.id   AF-A0A2X1MMT6-F1
#
_cell.length_a   1.000
_cell.length_b   1.000
_cell.length_c   1.000
_cell.angle_alpha   90.00
_cell.angle_beta   90.00
_cell.angle_gamma   90.00
#
_symmetry.space_group_name_H-M   'P 1'
#
loop_
_entity.id
_entity.type
_entity.pdbx_description
1 polymer ?
#
loop_
_entity_poly.entity_id
_entity_poly.type
_entity_poly.pdbx_seq_one_letter_code
_entity_poly.pdbx_strand_id
1 'polypeptide(L)'
;MYLAHSTNAEFIYVSNGTSYSPGWRRAYNTKNKPTAADVGALPLSGGALTGGLTAAGEIISKSANGLRIVYGNYGFFIRNDGSSTYFMLTDSGNSLGTYNRLRPLIINNANGAVTIGNGLNVTGGINGSLNGNASTATKLQTARKISGVAFDGSSDITLKASHVGAFALGQTGSRVANDKAVGWNWNSGVYNANIGGASTLILHFNMNAGSCPAVQFRVNYKNGGIFYRSARDGYGFEADWSEFYTTTRKPSAGDVGAYTQAECNSRFITGIRLGGLSSVQTWKWSRLV
;
A
#
# COMPACT_ATOMS: atom_id res chain seq x y z
N MET A 1 68.46 -59.17 -38.62
CA MET A 1 67.44 -58.90 -37.59
C MET A 1 67.61 -59.93 -36.49
N TYR A 2 67.60 -59.53 -35.22
CA TYR A 2 67.70 -60.42 -34.08
C TYR A 2 66.41 -60.35 -33.27
N LEU A 3 65.97 -61.50 -32.77
CA LEU A 3 64.78 -61.65 -31.93
C LEU A 3 65.21 -62.22 -30.58
N ALA A 4 64.73 -61.61 -29.51
CA ALA A 4 64.89 -62.12 -28.15
C ALA A 4 63.50 -62.26 -27.53
N HIS A 5 63.22 -63.40 -26.90
CA HIS A 5 61.93 -63.68 -26.27
C HIS A 5 62.10 -64.12 -24.83
N SER A 6 61.12 -63.77 -24.01
CA SER A 6 60.87 -64.27 -22.67
C SER A 6 59.40 -64.66 -22.56
N THR A 7 58.99 -65.27 -21.45
CA THR A 7 57.62 -65.77 -21.25
C THR A 7 56.53 -64.72 -21.53
N ASN A 8 56.81 -63.42 -21.35
CA ASN A 8 55.83 -62.32 -21.51
C ASN A 8 56.37 -61.09 -22.26
N ALA A 9 57.48 -61.21 -22.96
CA ALA A 9 58.03 -60.10 -23.74
C ALA A 9 58.84 -60.60 -24.93
N GLU A 10 58.63 -59.96 -26.07
CA GLU A 10 59.43 -60.14 -27.28
C GLU A 10 60.14 -58.82 -27.56
N PHE A 11 61.40 -58.89 -27.98
CA PHE A 11 62.21 -57.74 -28.32
C PHE A 11 62.80 -57.93 -29.71
N ILE A 12 62.78 -56.86 -30.50
CA ILE A 12 63.32 -56.83 -31.86
C ILE A 12 64.54 -55.91 -31.86
N TYR A 13 65.64 -56.40 -32.41
CA TYR A 13 66.83 -55.61 -32.72
C TYR A 13 67.11 -55.65 -34.23
N VAL A 14 67.23 -54.46 -34.82
CA VAL A 14 67.59 -54.29 -36.23
C VAL A 14 68.98 -53.68 -36.28
N SER A 15 69.97 -54.48 -36.69
CA SER A 15 71.34 -54.01 -36.92
C SER A 15 71.36 -53.14 -38.18
N ASN A 16 71.95 -51.94 -38.10
CA ASN A 16 72.09 -51.00 -39.23
C ASN A 16 73.57 -50.77 -39.60
N GLY A 17 74.41 -51.78 -39.40
CA GLY A 17 75.86 -51.66 -39.56
C GLY A 17 76.55 -51.16 -38.30
N THR A 18 77.85 -50.86 -38.39
CA THR A 18 78.72 -50.56 -37.25
C THR A 18 78.55 -49.16 -36.67
N SER A 19 77.92 -48.24 -37.41
CA SER A 19 77.79 -46.83 -37.03
C SER A 19 76.49 -46.47 -36.29
N TYR A 20 75.55 -47.41 -36.18
CA TYR A 20 74.27 -47.19 -35.51
C TYR A 20 73.75 -48.47 -34.83
N SER A 21 73.81 -48.47 -33.50
CA SER A 21 73.30 -49.55 -32.64
C SER A 21 72.05 -49.06 -31.92
N PRO A 22 70.85 -49.22 -32.51
CA PRO A 22 69.61 -48.85 -31.82
C PRO A 22 69.36 -49.81 -30.65
N GLY A 23 68.83 -49.32 -29.52
CA GLY A 23 68.44 -50.20 -28.42
C GLY A 23 67.39 -51.25 -28.82
N TRP A 24 67.33 -52.36 -28.08
CA TRP A 24 66.27 -53.36 -28.22
C TRP A 24 64.89 -52.71 -28.02
N ARG A 25 63.95 -52.99 -28.92
CA ARG A 25 62.57 -52.47 -28.83
C ARG A 25 61.62 -53.58 -28.45
N ARG A 26 60.77 -53.32 -27.45
CA ARG A 26 59.69 -54.24 -27.06
C ARG A 26 58.67 -54.35 -28.19
N ALA A 27 58.35 -55.57 -28.58
CA ALA A 27 57.30 -55.89 -29.55
C ALA A 27 55.99 -56.18 -28.83
N TYR A 28 54.91 -55.53 -29.28
CA TYR A 28 53.55 -55.78 -28.81
C TYR A 28 52.76 -56.54 -29.89
N ASN A 29 51.88 -57.45 -29.47
CA ASN A 29 51.07 -58.28 -30.36
C ASN A 29 49.70 -58.60 -29.71
N THR A 30 48.86 -59.38 -30.38
CA THR A 30 47.50 -59.71 -29.88
C THR A 30 47.50 -60.45 -28.55
N LYS A 31 48.59 -61.18 -28.24
CA LYS A 31 48.80 -61.87 -26.95
C LYS A 31 49.46 -60.95 -25.91
N ASN A 32 50.38 -60.08 -26.33
CA ASN A 32 51.13 -59.14 -25.51
C ASN A 32 50.75 -57.70 -25.86
N LYS A 33 49.58 -57.25 -25.41
CA LYS A 33 49.11 -55.87 -25.66
C LYS A 33 49.87 -54.86 -24.78
N PRO A 34 50.09 -53.62 -25.24
CA PRO A 34 50.64 -52.57 -24.39
C PRO A 34 49.66 -52.22 -23.26
N THR A 35 50.19 -51.87 -22.09
CA THR A 35 49.41 -51.28 -21.00
C THR A 35 49.17 -49.80 -21.24
N ALA A 36 48.24 -49.20 -20.49
CA ALA A 36 48.03 -47.75 -20.53
C ALA A 36 49.32 -46.97 -20.19
N ALA A 37 50.10 -47.47 -19.24
CA ALA A 37 51.40 -46.90 -18.88
C ALA A 37 52.42 -46.96 -20.02
N ASP A 38 52.45 -48.07 -20.77
CA ASP A 38 53.39 -48.26 -21.89
C ASP A 38 53.18 -47.24 -23.03
N VAL A 39 52.00 -46.62 -23.12
CA VAL A 39 51.63 -45.68 -24.20
C VAL A 39 51.21 -44.28 -23.70
N GLY A 40 51.34 -44.01 -22.40
CA GLY A 40 50.93 -42.73 -21.81
C GLY A 40 49.40 -42.49 -21.84
N ALA A 41 48.60 -43.54 -21.87
CA ALA A 41 47.14 -43.46 -21.80
C ALA A 41 46.63 -43.52 -20.35
N LEU A 42 45.38 -43.09 -20.13
CA LEU A 42 44.70 -43.22 -18.84
C LEU A 42 44.13 -44.65 -18.66
N PRO A 43 44.40 -45.35 -17.54
CA PRO A 43 43.84 -46.67 -17.29
C PRO A 43 42.31 -46.66 -17.09
N LEU A 44 41.64 -47.78 -17.40
CA LEU A 44 40.21 -47.97 -17.11
C LEU A 44 39.87 -47.96 -15.62
N SER A 45 40.85 -48.27 -14.76
CA SER A 45 40.73 -48.14 -13.30
C SER A 45 40.72 -46.67 -12.84
N GLY A 46 40.88 -45.72 -13.76
CA GLY A 46 41.05 -44.30 -13.47
C GLY A 46 42.51 -43.91 -13.22
N GLY A 47 42.71 -42.62 -12.98
CA GLY A 47 44.01 -42.00 -12.69
C GLY A 47 43.87 -40.49 -12.47
N ALA A 48 44.99 -39.81 -12.24
CA ALA A 48 45.01 -38.36 -12.08
C ALA A 48 45.39 -37.68 -13.40
N LEU A 49 44.59 -36.71 -13.83
CA LEU A 49 44.95 -35.77 -14.89
C LEU A 49 45.40 -34.47 -14.20
N THR A 50 46.68 -34.12 -14.34
CA THR A 50 47.29 -32.99 -13.63
C THR A 50 47.31 -31.69 -14.45
N GLY A 51 47.03 -31.77 -15.75
CA GLY A 51 46.80 -30.62 -16.63
C GLY A 51 45.33 -30.22 -16.70
N GLY A 52 45.03 -29.18 -17.47
CA GLY A 52 43.64 -28.82 -17.80
C GLY A 52 42.96 -29.93 -18.61
N LEU A 53 41.69 -30.21 -18.30
CA LEU A 53 40.84 -31.11 -19.06
C LEU A 53 39.72 -30.31 -19.73
N THR A 54 39.64 -30.35 -21.05
CA THR A 54 38.52 -29.82 -21.83
C THR A 54 37.81 -30.98 -22.50
N ALA A 55 36.52 -31.16 -22.20
CA ALA A 55 35.68 -32.16 -22.86
C ALA A 55 34.68 -31.45 -23.79
N ALA A 56 34.61 -31.86 -25.06
CA ALA A 56 33.61 -31.37 -26.00
C ALA A 56 32.23 -32.01 -25.78
N GLY A 57 32.20 -33.18 -25.14
CA GLY A 57 30.98 -33.89 -24.76
C GLY A 57 30.64 -33.74 -23.28
N GLU A 58 29.52 -34.33 -22.87
CA GLU A 58 29.06 -34.36 -21.48
C GLU A 58 30.00 -35.18 -20.58
N ILE A 59 30.21 -34.69 -19.35
CA ILE A 59 30.88 -35.45 -18.29
C ILE A 59 29.80 -36.03 -17.37
N ILE A 60 29.63 -37.35 -17.41
CA ILE A 60 28.61 -38.06 -16.64
C ILE A 60 29.25 -38.74 -15.43
N SER A 61 28.77 -38.41 -14.23
CA SER A 61 29.07 -39.17 -13.01
C SER A 61 27.85 -39.99 -12.60
N LYS A 62 28.06 -41.30 -12.40
CA LYS A 62 27.04 -42.21 -11.84
C LYS A 62 27.15 -42.36 -10.32
N SER A 63 28.09 -41.65 -9.70
CA SER A 63 28.24 -41.60 -8.25
C SER A 63 27.23 -40.61 -7.66
N ALA A 64 26.70 -40.92 -6.48
CA ALA A 64 25.87 -39.97 -5.73
C ALA A 64 26.63 -38.67 -5.45
N ASN A 65 27.92 -38.75 -5.10
CA ASN A 65 28.81 -37.58 -5.04
C ASN A 65 29.46 -37.42 -6.41
N GLY A 66 28.95 -36.51 -7.23
CA GLY A 66 29.20 -36.47 -8.66
C GLY A 66 30.49 -35.72 -9.04
N LEU A 67 30.56 -34.43 -8.66
CA LEU A 67 31.66 -33.53 -8.97
C LEU A 67 32.14 -32.84 -7.70
N ARG A 68 33.46 -32.81 -7.47
CA ARG A 68 34.07 -32.23 -6.27
C ARG A 68 35.16 -31.22 -6.63
N ILE A 69 35.17 -30.10 -5.93
CA ILE A 69 36.21 -29.10 -5.90
C ILE A 69 36.87 -29.15 -4.52
N VAL A 70 38.18 -29.39 -4.48
CA VAL A 70 38.96 -29.45 -3.24
C VAL A 70 40.00 -28.36 -3.25
N TYR A 71 39.98 -27.50 -2.23
CA TYR A 71 41.01 -26.51 -2.02
C TYR A 71 41.10 -26.11 -0.53
N GLY A 72 42.32 -26.01 0.00
CA GLY A 72 42.53 -25.82 1.43
C GLY A 72 41.87 -26.93 2.27
N ASN A 73 41.18 -26.53 3.34
CA ASN A 73 40.63 -27.45 4.33
C ASN A 73 39.28 -28.06 3.95
N TYR A 74 38.63 -27.61 2.88
CA TYR A 74 37.26 -27.98 2.54
C TYR A 74 37.16 -28.62 1.15
N GLY A 75 36.18 -29.50 1.00
CA GLY A 75 35.66 -29.92 -0.29
C GLY A 75 34.26 -29.36 -0.50
N PHE A 76 34.03 -28.73 -1.65
CA PHE A 76 32.71 -28.47 -2.18
C PHE A 76 32.35 -29.57 -3.18
N PHE A 77 31.12 -30.06 -3.17
CA PHE A 77 30.70 -31.04 -4.17
C PHE A 77 29.22 -31.01 -4.49
N ILE A 78 28.90 -31.41 -5.72
CA ILE A 78 27.53 -31.63 -6.18
C ILE A 78 27.17 -33.08 -5.87
N ARG A 79 26.09 -33.27 -5.11
CA ARG A 79 25.57 -34.58 -4.74
C ARG A 79 24.15 -34.76 -5.26
N ASN A 80 23.85 -35.88 -5.91
CA ASN A 80 22.48 -36.33 -6.16
C ASN A 80 22.24 -37.62 -5.35
N ASP A 81 21.26 -37.60 -4.45
CA ASP A 81 20.93 -38.75 -3.61
C ASP A 81 19.75 -39.60 -4.13
N GLY A 82 19.25 -39.28 -5.33
CA GLY A 82 18.06 -39.88 -5.94
C GLY A 82 16.79 -39.07 -5.71
N SER A 83 16.72 -38.24 -4.66
CA SER A 83 15.56 -37.39 -4.35
C SER A 83 15.84 -35.91 -4.63
N SER A 84 17.03 -35.44 -4.29
CA SER A 84 17.43 -34.05 -4.45
C SER A 84 18.89 -33.94 -4.90
N THR A 85 19.21 -32.82 -5.52
CA THR A 85 20.56 -32.41 -5.88
C THR A 85 21.02 -31.32 -4.92
N TYR A 86 22.22 -31.46 -4.39
CA TYR A 86 22.74 -30.63 -3.32
C TYR A 86 24.09 -30.05 -3.70
N PHE A 87 24.32 -28.83 -3.24
CA PHE A 87 25.65 -28.27 -3.11
C PHE A 87 26.11 -28.48 -1.66
N MET A 88 27.11 -29.33 -1.48
CA MET A 88 27.54 -29.82 -0.17
C MET A 88 28.95 -29.38 0.15
N LEU A 89 29.25 -29.32 1.45
CA LEU A 89 30.57 -29.01 1.99
C LEU A 89 31.02 -30.13 2.92
N THR A 90 32.33 -30.38 2.99
CA THR A 90 32.91 -31.28 4.00
C THR A 90 33.14 -30.57 5.34
N ASP A 91 33.47 -31.33 6.37
CA ASP A 91 34.09 -30.76 7.56
C ASP A 91 35.47 -30.18 7.23
N SER A 92 35.90 -29.20 8.02
CA SER A 92 37.23 -28.59 7.91
C SER A 92 38.31 -29.65 8.20
N GLY A 93 39.34 -29.70 7.36
CA GLY A 93 40.43 -30.66 7.46
C GLY A 93 40.12 -32.02 6.84
N ASN A 94 38.90 -32.23 6.35
CA ASN A 94 38.45 -33.47 5.72
C ASN A 94 37.94 -33.23 4.29
N SER A 95 38.74 -32.56 3.46
CA SER A 95 38.32 -32.04 2.16
C SER A 95 37.91 -33.11 1.13
N LEU A 96 38.36 -34.35 1.28
CA LEU A 96 37.96 -35.50 0.47
C LEU A 96 36.85 -36.36 1.13
N GLY A 97 36.42 -36.00 2.34
CA GLY A 97 35.43 -36.73 3.11
C GLY A 97 33.98 -36.54 2.66
N THR A 98 33.07 -37.01 3.50
CA THR A 98 31.63 -36.86 3.31
C THR A 98 31.15 -35.44 3.64
N TYR A 99 29.86 -35.16 3.42
CA TYR A 99 29.24 -33.88 3.72
C TYR A 99 29.10 -33.63 5.22
N ASN A 100 29.21 -32.37 5.63
CA ASN A 100 28.90 -31.89 6.97
C ASN A 100 27.38 -31.59 7.13
N ARG A 101 27.01 -30.82 8.16
CA ARG A 101 25.61 -30.46 8.46
C ARG A 101 25.05 -29.28 7.65
N LEU A 102 25.88 -28.53 6.93
CA LEU A 102 25.44 -27.39 6.14
C LEU A 102 24.68 -27.85 4.90
N ARG A 103 23.63 -27.11 4.52
CA ARG A 103 22.84 -27.27 3.30
C ARG A 103 22.70 -25.92 2.57
N PRO A 104 23.79 -25.40 1.96
CA PRO A 104 23.77 -24.13 1.25
C PRO A 104 22.71 -24.03 0.16
N LEU A 105 22.59 -25.05 -0.71
CA LEU A 105 21.61 -25.09 -1.78
C LEU A 105 21.15 -26.53 -2.04
N ILE A 106 19.83 -26.72 -2.11
CA ILE A 106 19.15 -27.99 -2.39
C ILE A 106 18.18 -27.74 -3.53
N ILE A 107 18.15 -28.64 -4.50
CA ILE A 107 17.17 -28.69 -5.59
C ILE A 107 16.43 -30.00 -5.45
N ASN A 108 15.11 -29.95 -5.25
CA ASN A 108 14.30 -31.15 -5.30
C ASN A 108 14.24 -31.68 -6.75
N ASN A 109 14.63 -32.93 -6.98
CA ASN A 109 14.72 -33.47 -8.34
C ASN A 109 13.34 -33.64 -9.01
N ALA A 110 12.27 -33.80 -8.23
CA ALA A 110 10.94 -34.05 -8.75
C ALA A 110 10.22 -32.77 -9.20
N ASN A 111 10.44 -31.64 -8.51
CA ASN A 111 9.71 -30.39 -8.77
C ASN A 111 10.59 -29.15 -9.01
N GLY A 112 11.92 -29.28 -8.92
CA GLY A 112 12.86 -28.18 -9.15
C GLY A 112 12.89 -27.11 -8.07
N ALA A 113 12.15 -27.28 -6.96
CA ALA A 113 12.13 -26.30 -5.88
C ALA A 113 13.51 -26.15 -5.25
N VAL A 114 13.97 -24.91 -5.14
CA VAL A 114 15.25 -24.57 -4.53
C VAL A 114 15.07 -24.22 -3.06
N THR A 115 15.86 -24.83 -2.19
CA THR A 115 15.94 -24.50 -0.76
C THR A 115 17.35 -24.04 -0.41
N ILE A 116 17.45 -22.92 0.31
CA ILE A 116 18.72 -22.38 0.83
C ILE A 116 18.66 -22.47 2.35
N GLY A 117 19.43 -23.39 2.94
CA GLY A 117 19.35 -23.72 4.36
C GLY A 117 20.31 -22.93 5.27
N ASN A 118 21.20 -22.13 4.72
CA ASN A 118 22.28 -21.46 5.48
C ASN A 118 22.38 -19.96 5.18
N GLY A 119 21.21 -19.30 5.11
CA GLY A 119 21.11 -17.87 4.87
C GLY A 119 21.33 -17.49 3.41
N LEU A 120 20.78 -16.34 3.02
CA LEU A 120 20.93 -15.75 1.70
C LEU A 120 21.14 -14.24 1.87
N ASN A 121 22.29 -13.74 1.45
CA ASN A 121 22.56 -12.31 1.37
C ASN A 121 22.42 -11.87 -0.09
N VAL A 122 21.42 -11.03 -0.39
CA VAL A 122 21.20 -10.46 -1.72
C VAL A 122 21.46 -8.95 -1.65
N THR A 123 22.46 -8.48 -2.38
CA THR A 123 22.81 -7.04 -2.45
C THR A 123 22.09 -6.31 -3.58
N GLY A 124 21.62 -7.05 -4.59
CA GLY A 124 20.74 -6.55 -5.64
C GLY A 124 19.26 -6.64 -5.28
N GLY A 125 18.39 -6.32 -6.25
CA GLY A 125 16.94 -6.51 -6.10
C GLY A 125 16.53 -7.98 -6.27
N ILE A 126 15.40 -8.33 -5.66
CA ILE A 126 14.68 -9.59 -5.91
C ILE A 126 13.46 -9.23 -6.75
N ASN A 127 13.35 -9.80 -7.96
CA ASN A 127 12.19 -9.60 -8.82
C ASN A 127 11.20 -10.77 -8.67
N GLY A 128 9.97 -10.49 -8.22
CA GLY A 128 8.94 -11.49 -7.97
C GLY A 128 8.15 -11.23 -6.67
N SER A 129 7.13 -12.05 -6.42
CA SER A 129 6.33 -11.96 -5.20
C SER A 129 7.03 -12.62 -4.01
N LEU A 130 7.00 -11.97 -2.85
CA LEU A 130 7.35 -12.61 -1.58
C LEU A 130 6.10 -13.32 -1.03
N ASN A 131 6.24 -14.58 -0.63
CA ASN A 131 5.21 -15.23 0.17
C ASN A 131 5.38 -14.77 1.63
N GLY A 132 4.44 -13.94 2.11
CA GLY A 132 4.50 -13.31 3.43
C GLY A 132 4.97 -11.86 3.39
N ASN A 133 5.31 -11.32 4.56
CA ASN A 133 5.69 -9.92 4.71
C ASN A 133 7.20 -9.72 4.56
N ALA A 134 7.60 -8.63 3.89
CA ALA A 134 8.97 -8.14 4.04
C ALA A 134 9.20 -7.78 5.51
N SER A 135 10.37 -8.10 6.07
CA SER A 135 10.66 -7.87 7.49
C SER A 135 10.43 -6.42 7.91
N THR A 136 10.69 -5.46 7.03
CA THR A 136 10.50 -4.02 7.25
C THR A 136 9.03 -3.58 7.14
N ALA A 137 8.16 -4.35 6.50
CA ALA A 137 6.73 -4.06 6.32
C ALA A 137 5.85 -4.57 7.50
N THR A 138 6.43 -5.22 8.50
CA THR A 138 5.72 -5.78 9.67
C THR A 138 4.88 -4.75 10.44
N LYS A 139 5.26 -3.46 10.40
CA LYS A 139 4.50 -2.38 11.09
C LYS A 139 3.07 -2.19 10.57
N LEU A 140 2.81 -2.51 9.30
CA LEU A 140 1.49 -2.42 8.66
C LEU A 140 0.74 -3.76 8.67
N GLN A 141 1.35 -4.84 9.16
CA GLN A 141 0.66 -6.11 9.37
C GLN A 141 -0.49 -5.97 10.38
N THR A 142 -0.28 -5.16 11.41
CA THR A 142 -1.39 -4.67 12.26
C THR A 142 -1.87 -3.37 11.68
N ALA A 143 -3.11 -3.36 11.17
CA ALA A 143 -3.70 -2.19 10.54
C ALA A 143 -3.54 -0.94 11.42
N ARG A 144 -3.08 0.15 10.82
CA ARG A 144 -2.96 1.46 11.49
C ARG A 144 -4.17 2.30 11.12
N LYS A 145 -4.68 3.09 12.06
CA LYS A 145 -5.82 3.97 11.78
C LYS A 145 -5.33 5.32 11.25
N ILE A 146 -5.93 5.77 10.15
CA ILE A 146 -5.78 7.13 9.61
C ILE A 146 -7.15 7.78 9.74
N SER A 147 -7.26 8.77 10.62
CA SER A 147 -8.54 9.42 10.97
C SER A 147 -9.62 8.41 11.35
N GLY A 148 -9.26 7.39 12.13
CA GLY A 148 -10.17 6.31 12.54
C GLY A 148 -10.40 5.19 11.52
N VAL A 149 -10.02 5.38 10.25
CA VAL A 149 -10.14 4.35 9.19
C VAL A 149 -8.92 3.43 9.21
N ALA A 150 -9.13 2.12 9.29
CA ALA A 150 -8.04 1.15 9.27
C ALA A 150 -7.35 1.10 7.89
N PHE A 151 -6.03 1.06 7.90
CA PHE A 151 -5.18 0.89 6.72
C PHE A 151 -4.16 -0.22 6.96
N ASP A 152 -4.23 -1.24 6.11
CA ASP A 152 -3.33 -2.40 6.06
C ASP A 152 -2.72 -2.62 4.67
N GLY A 153 -2.97 -1.69 3.72
CA GLY A 153 -2.47 -1.76 2.35
C GLY A 153 -3.27 -2.66 1.42
N SER A 154 -4.40 -3.23 1.85
CA SER A 154 -5.25 -4.09 1.01
C SER A 154 -6.14 -3.32 0.02
N SER A 155 -6.41 -2.04 0.26
CA SER A 155 -7.21 -1.16 -0.59
C SER A 155 -6.87 0.32 -0.38
N ASP A 156 -7.33 1.17 -1.30
CA ASP A 156 -7.20 2.62 -1.17
C ASP A 156 -7.99 3.17 0.02
N ILE A 157 -7.47 4.22 0.65
CA ILE A 157 -8.13 4.88 1.78
C ILE A 157 -9.13 5.92 1.27
N THR A 158 -10.37 5.86 1.75
CA THR A 158 -11.37 6.91 1.55
C THR A 158 -11.64 7.67 2.86
N LEU A 159 -11.38 8.98 2.88
CA LEU A 159 -11.67 9.84 4.02
C LEU A 159 -12.95 10.67 3.81
N LYS A 160 -13.79 10.74 4.84
CA LYS A 160 -15.01 11.57 4.89
C LYS A 160 -14.86 12.64 5.98
N ALA A 161 -15.61 13.74 5.88
CA ALA A 161 -15.57 14.80 6.90
C ALA A 161 -15.85 14.28 8.32
N SER A 162 -16.72 13.26 8.45
CA SER A 162 -17.01 12.58 9.71
C SER A 162 -15.80 11.90 10.35
N HIS A 163 -14.79 11.51 9.58
CA HIS A 163 -13.58 10.87 10.10
C HIS A 163 -12.66 11.85 10.86
N VAL A 164 -12.80 13.16 10.61
CA VAL A 164 -11.95 14.21 11.19
C VAL A 164 -12.75 15.28 11.95
N GLY A 165 -14.07 15.10 12.11
CA GLY A 165 -14.93 16.07 12.78
C GLY A 165 -15.10 17.39 12.02
N ALA A 166 -14.96 17.38 10.69
CA ALA A 166 -15.12 18.57 9.85
C ALA A 166 -16.57 18.77 9.39
N PHE A 167 -16.93 20.02 9.05
CA PHE A 167 -18.19 20.32 8.35
C PHE A 167 -18.22 19.66 6.97
N ALA A 168 -19.39 19.17 6.56
CA ALA A 168 -19.58 18.63 5.22
C ALA A 168 -19.42 19.73 4.14
N LEU A 169 -18.83 19.38 2.99
CA LEU A 169 -18.62 20.30 1.85
C LEU A 169 -19.93 20.76 1.16
N GLY A 170 -21.08 20.21 1.56
CA GLY A 170 -22.37 20.49 0.93
C GLY A 170 -23.56 20.09 1.80
N GLN A 171 -24.68 19.73 1.16
CA GLN A 171 -25.89 19.33 1.86
C GLN A 171 -25.60 18.19 2.85
N THR A 172 -26.09 18.35 4.08
CA THR A 172 -26.06 17.37 5.15
C THR A 172 -27.31 16.50 5.05
N GLY A 173 -27.11 15.20 4.84
CA GLY A 173 -28.19 14.24 4.67
C GLY A 173 -29.04 14.49 3.42
N SER A 174 -30.23 13.89 3.40
CA SER A 174 -31.24 14.10 2.35
C SER A 174 -32.12 15.32 2.63
N ARG A 175 -32.87 15.79 1.63
CA ARG A 175 -33.83 16.90 1.78
C ARG A 175 -34.88 16.55 2.85
N VAL A 176 -35.13 17.46 3.78
CA VAL A 176 -36.10 17.28 4.87
C VAL A 176 -37.51 17.75 4.46
N ALA A 177 -38.53 17.17 5.11
CA ALA A 177 -39.93 17.30 4.71
C ALA A 177 -40.50 18.72 4.82
N ASN A 178 -40.03 19.51 5.79
CA ASN A 178 -40.43 20.90 6.00
C ASN A 178 -39.31 21.71 6.68
N ASP A 179 -39.48 23.03 6.76
CA ASP A 179 -38.51 23.95 7.36
C ASP A 179 -38.38 23.84 8.89
N LYS A 180 -39.24 23.06 9.55
CA LYS A 180 -39.13 22.77 10.99
C LYS A 180 -38.56 21.37 11.27
N ALA A 181 -38.32 20.57 10.24
CA ALA A 181 -37.92 19.16 10.39
C ALA A 181 -36.47 18.95 10.83
N VAL A 182 -35.58 19.95 10.66
CA VAL A 182 -34.20 19.87 11.18
C VAL A 182 -34.25 20.04 12.69
N GLY A 183 -34.03 18.96 13.43
CA GLY A 183 -34.03 18.94 14.90
C GLY A 183 -32.89 19.75 15.50
N TRP A 184 -33.13 20.34 16.67
CA TRP A 184 -32.12 21.16 17.36
C TRP A 184 -30.88 20.36 17.78
N ASN A 185 -31.06 19.06 18.06
CA ASN A 185 -30.04 18.12 18.49
C ASN A 185 -29.36 17.37 17.33
N TRP A 186 -29.62 17.75 16.07
CA TRP A 186 -28.97 17.15 14.91
C TRP A 186 -27.53 17.66 14.76
N ASN A 187 -26.71 16.92 14.01
CA ASN A 187 -25.34 17.33 13.71
C ASN A 187 -25.33 18.68 12.97
N SER A 188 -24.35 19.52 13.30
CA SER A 188 -24.13 20.76 12.56
C SER A 188 -23.97 20.50 11.06
N GLY A 189 -24.52 21.38 10.23
CA GLY A 189 -24.50 21.20 8.78
C GLY A 189 -25.41 22.15 8.02
N VAL A 190 -25.47 21.92 6.71
CA VAL A 190 -26.32 22.66 5.77
C VAL A 190 -27.44 21.75 5.31
N TYR A 191 -28.68 22.06 5.65
CA TYR A 191 -29.84 21.23 5.33
C TYR A 191 -30.69 21.89 4.24
N ASN A 192 -31.31 21.05 3.40
CA ASN A 192 -32.26 21.47 2.39
C ASN A 192 -33.67 21.11 2.86
N ALA A 193 -34.54 22.09 3.05
CA ALA A 193 -35.90 21.88 3.53
C ALA A 193 -36.94 22.21 2.46
N ASN A 194 -37.97 21.37 2.33
CA ASN A 194 -39.12 21.65 1.47
C ASN A 194 -40.06 22.69 2.11
N ILE A 195 -40.62 23.60 1.34
CA ILE A 195 -41.60 24.59 1.85
C ILE A 195 -42.89 24.64 1.00
N GLY A 196 -43.14 23.60 0.22
CA GLY A 196 -44.29 23.52 -0.69
C GLY A 196 -44.00 24.26 -2.00
N GLY A 197 -43.73 23.52 -3.08
CA GLY A 197 -43.38 24.09 -4.39
C GLY A 197 -41.96 24.69 -4.50
N ALA A 198 -41.25 24.86 -3.38
CA ALA A 198 -39.87 25.35 -3.34
C ALA A 198 -39.04 24.72 -2.20
N SER A 199 -37.77 25.09 -2.09
CA SER A 199 -36.90 24.76 -0.96
C SER A 199 -36.24 25.98 -0.33
N THR A 200 -35.79 25.80 0.91
CA THR A 200 -35.01 26.77 1.68
C THR A 200 -33.77 26.11 2.24
N LEU A 201 -32.72 26.90 2.44
CA LEU A 201 -31.46 26.46 3.03
C LEU A 201 -31.51 26.70 4.54
N ILE A 202 -31.19 25.68 5.34
CA ILE A 202 -31.08 25.79 6.78
C ILE A 202 -29.61 25.56 7.17
N LEU A 203 -28.94 26.61 7.65
CA LEU A 203 -27.67 26.47 8.35
C LEU A 203 -27.99 26.09 9.80
N HIS A 204 -27.52 24.94 10.24
CA HIS A 204 -27.71 24.45 11.60
C HIS A 204 -26.35 24.33 12.27
N PHE A 205 -26.17 25.05 13.37
CA PHE A 205 -24.99 24.94 14.22
C PHE A 205 -25.45 24.41 15.57
N ASN A 206 -24.86 23.29 15.98
CA ASN A 206 -25.14 22.61 17.24
C ASN A 206 -23.81 22.25 17.90
N MET A 207 -23.58 22.80 19.09
CA MET A 207 -22.44 22.45 19.95
C MET A 207 -22.83 21.48 21.08
N ASN A 208 -24.12 21.12 21.18
CA ASN A 208 -24.69 20.14 22.11
C ASN A 208 -24.35 20.41 23.59
N ALA A 209 -24.18 21.69 23.94
CA ALA A 209 -23.78 22.13 25.27
C ALA A 209 -24.25 23.57 25.54
N GLY A 210 -24.40 23.93 26.81
CA GLY A 210 -24.77 25.27 27.25
C GLY A 210 -26.26 25.61 27.07
N SER A 211 -26.65 26.81 27.50
CA SER A 211 -28.06 27.25 27.47
C SER A 211 -28.59 27.60 26.08
N CYS A 212 -27.71 27.81 25.11
CA CYS A 212 -28.05 27.92 23.69
C CYS A 212 -27.24 26.87 22.91
N PRO A 213 -27.64 25.59 22.95
CA PRO A 213 -26.83 24.53 22.35
C PRO A 213 -26.86 24.54 20.83
N ALA A 214 -27.89 25.14 20.22
CA ALA A 214 -28.04 25.20 18.78
C ALA A 214 -28.69 26.49 18.30
N VAL A 215 -28.30 26.90 17.10
CA VAL A 215 -28.91 28.00 16.33
C VAL A 215 -29.16 27.53 14.90
N GLN A 216 -30.28 27.95 14.35
CA GLN A 216 -30.58 27.77 12.94
C GLN A 216 -30.78 29.10 12.24
N PHE A 217 -30.31 29.16 10.99
CA PHE A 217 -30.62 30.21 10.04
C PHE A 217 -31.35 29.61 8.84
N ARG A 218 -32.57 30.06 8.55
CA ARG A 218 -33.34 29.70 7.36
C ARG A 218 -33.23 30.80 6.32
N VAL A 219 -32.74 30.47 5.14
CA VAL A 219 -32.51 31.41 4.03
C VAL A 219 -33.35 31.01 2.83
N ASN A 220 -34.33 31.84 2.51
CA ASN A 220 -35.23 31.60 1.39
C ASN A 220 -34.61 32.06 0.06
N TYR A 221 -34.95 31.36 -1.03
CA TYR A 221 -34.49 31.68 -2.38
C TYR A 221 -34.85 33.12 -2.81
N LYS A 222 -34.11 33.67 -3.78
CA LYS A 222 -34.33 35.03 -4.34
C LYS A 222 -34.34 36.15 -3.29
N ASN A 223 -33.51 36.06 -2.25
CA ASN A 223 -33.50 37.00 -1.12
C ASN A 223 -34.86 37.10 -0.41
N GLY A 224 -35.62 36.00 -0.41
CA GLY A 224 -36.97 35.88 0.18
C GLY A 224 -36.99 35.85 1.71
N GLY A 225 -35.97 36.41 2.37
CA GLY A 225 -35.86 36.54 3.82
C GLY A 225 -34.80 35.64 4.45
N ILE A 226 -34.21 36.12 5.54
CA ILE A 226 -33.32 35.37 6.42
C ILE A 226 -34.00 35.31 7.78
N PHE A 227 -34.15 34.12 8.33
CA PHE A 227 -34.79 33.91 9.62
C PHE A 227 -33.84 33.17 10.55
N TYR A 228 -33.98 33.36 11.85
CA TYR A 228 -33.29 32.57 12.84
C TYR A 228 -34.23 32.03 13.90
N ARG A 229 -33.75 31.00 14.59
CA ARG A 229 -34.28 30.54 15.87
C ARG A 229 -33.15 29.90 16.65
N SER A 230 -33.24 29.94 17.97
CA SER A 230 -32.27 29.33 18.88
C SER A 230 -32.95 28.28 19.75
N ALA A 231 -32.19 27.26 20.13
CA ALA A 231 -32.63 26.26 21.09
C ALA A 231 -32.30 26.74 22.52
N ARG A 232 -33.10 26.32 23.49
CA ARG A 232 -32.83 26.57 24.92
C ARG A 232 -32.55 25.26 25.66
N ASP A 233 -31.42 25.22 26.36
CA ASP A 233 -31.00 24.11 27.23
C ASP A 233 -31.28 22.73 26.57
N GLY A 234 -31.93 21.79 27.26
CA GLY A 234 -32.38 20.51 26.71
C GLY A 234 -33.77 20.52 26.08
N TYR A 235 -34.44 21.67 26.01
CA TYR A 235 -35.84 21.77 25.56
C TYR A 235 -35.97 21.90 24.04
N GLY A 236 -34.97 22.48 23.37
CA GLY A 236 -34.98 22.68 21.92
C GLY A 236 -35.52 24.03 21.49
N PHE A 237 -36.08 24.10 20.28
CA PHE A 237 -36.64 25.36 19.72
C PHE A 237 -37.98 25.69 20.37
N GLU A 238 -37.99 26.63 21.30
CA GLU A 238 -39.22 27.09 21.98
C GLU A 238 -39.93 28.22 21.24
N ALA A 239 -39.18 28.98 20.44
CA ALA A 239 -39.71 30.01 19.56
C ALA A 239 -39.69 29.56 18.10
N ASP A 240 -40.67 30.04 17.34
CA ASP A 240 -40.69 29.88 15.88
C ASP A 240 -39.67 30.82 15.20
N TRP A 241 -39.58 30.73 13.88
CA TRP A 241 -38.72 31.57 13.06
C TRP A 241 -38.96 33.08 13.28
N SER A 242 -37.88 33.80 13.57
CA SER A 242 -37.84 35.26 13.62
C SER A 242 -37.08 35.81 12.42
N GLU A 243 -37.64 36.80 11.73
CA GLU A 243 -37.03 37.41 10.53
C GLU A 243 -35.95 38.43 10.88
N PHE A 244 -34.83 38.43 10.14
CA PHE A 244 -33.93 39.57 10.06
C PHE A 244 -34.44 40.57 9.01
N TYR A 245 -34.62 41.81 9.42
CA TYR A 245 -34.88 42.90 8.49
C TYR A 245 -33.59 43.41 7.86
N THR A 246 -33.68 43.78 6.59
CA THR A 246 -32.56 44.33 5.81
C THR A 246 -32.99 45.62 5.12
N THR A 247 -32.05 46.34 4.51
CA THR A 247 -32.38 47.56 3.75
C THR A 247 -33.31 47.32 2.57
N THR A 248 -33.29 46.12 1.98
CA THR A 248 -34.17 45.68 0.89
C THR A 248 -35.43 44.98 1.39
N ARG A 249 -35.50 44.63 2.67
CA ARG A 249 -36.65 44.01 3.33
C ARG A 249 -36.85 44.63 4.71
N LYS A 250 -37.42 45.84 4.70
CA LYS A 250 -37.63 46.66 5.89
C LYS A 250 -38.85 46.16 6.68
N PRO A 251 -38.89 46.40 8.00
CA PRO A 251 -40.13 46.22 8.74
C PRO A 251 -41.21 47.15 8.19
N SER A 252 -42.46 46.70 8.25
CA SER A 252 -43.62 47.56 8.04
C SER A 252 -43.82 48.48 9.25
N ALA A 253 -44.63 49.54 9.08
CA ALA A 253 -44.97 50.42 10.20
C ALA A 253 -45.64 49.65 11.35
N GLY A 254 -46.50 48.67 11.01
CA GLY A 254 -47.12 47.78 11.98
C GLY A 254 -46.10 46.95 12.78
N ASP A 255 -45.07 46.43 12.12
CA ASP A 255 -44.03 45.60 12.76
C ASP A 255 -43.24 46.37 13.85
N VAL A 256 -43.17 47.70 13.74
CA VAL A 256 -42.47 48.56 14.70
C VAL A 256 -43.41 49.42 15.55
N GLY A 257 -44.72 49.21 15.47
CA GLY A 257 -45.71 50.03 16.18
C GLY A 257 -45.73 51.50 15.76
N ALA A 258 -45.26 51.81 14.53
CA ALA A 258 -45.33 53.13 13.95
C ALA A 258 -46.61 53.32 13.15
N TYR A 259 -47.05 54.57 13.02
CA TYR A 259 -48.10 54.93 12.08
C TYR A 259 -47.57 54.91 10.64
N THR A 260 -48.37 54.39 9.72
CA THR A 260 -48.14 54.53 8.29
C THR A 260 -48.24 56.00 7.87
N GLN A 261 -47.65 56.34 6.72
CA GLN A 261 -47.79 57.68 6.14
C GLN A 261 -49.26 58.05 5.93
N ALA A 262 -50.10 57.10 5.50
CA ALA A 262 -51.53 57.33 5.31
C ALA A 262 -52.24 57.66 6.63
N GLU A 263 -51.93 56.95 7.72
CA GLU A 263 -52.49 57.23 9.04
C GLU A 263 -52.03 58.57 9.60
N CYS A 264 -50.74 58.91 9.45
CA CYS A 264 -50.23 60.22 9.82
C CYS A 264 -50.92 61.34 9.03
N ASN A 265 -51.08 61.15 7.72
CA ASN A 265 -51.76 62.11 6.86
C ASN A 265 -53.23 62.31 7.26
N SER A 266 -53.92 61.24 7.67
CA SER A 266 -55.32 61.34 8.12
C SER A 266 -55.49 61.90 9.54
N ARG A 267 -54.52 61.67 10.44
CA ARG A 267 -54.65 62.02 11.87
C ARG A 267 -54.05 63.36 12.25
N PHE A 268 -52.95 63.76 11.60
CA PHE A 268 -52.14 64.90 12.03
C PHE A 268 -52.02 66.00 10.98
N ILE A 269 -52.37 65.75 9.71
CA ILE A 269 -52.49 66.81 8.70
C ILE A 269 -53.92 67.39 8.77
N THR A 270 -54.18 68.19 9.80
CA THR A 270 -55.34 69.09 9.84
C THR A 270 -54.85 70.50 10.21
N GLY A 271 -54.40 71.26 9.21
CA GLY A 271 -54.15 72.70 9.35
C GLY A 271 -52.73 73.21 9.05
N ILE A 272 -52.15 72.91 7.88
CA ILE A 272 -51.12 73.81 7.33
C ILE A 272 -51.85 75.00 6.68
N ARG A 273 -51.79 76.16 7.34
CA ARG A 273 -52.01 77.46 6.68
C ARG A 273 -50.69 77.95 6.11
N LEU A 274 -50.64 78.13 4.80
CA LEU A 274 -49.78 79.14 4.18
C LEU A 274 -50.70 80.19 3.56
N GLY A 275 -50.93 81.28 4.32
CA GLY A 275 -51.49 82.54 3.82
C GLY A 275 -53.02 82.63 3.65
N GLY A 276 -53.68 83.30 4.61
CA GLY A 276 -54.87 84.11 4.34
C GLY A 276 -56.25 83.52 4.65
N LEU A 277 -56.82 83.98 5.77
CA LEU A 277 -58.26 84.13 6.10
C LEU A 277 -59.02 82.97 6.81
N SER A 278 -59.54 83.35 7.99
CA SER A 278 -60.60 82.76 8.83
C SER A 278 -60.25 81.59 9.78
N SER A 279 -59.68 81.89 10.96
CA SER A 279 -59.76 80.97 12.11
C SER A 279 -61.06 81.26 12.85
N VAL A 280 -62.01 80.32 12.83
CA VAL A 280 -63.23 80.36 13.64
C VAL A 280 -62.99 79.64 14.96
N GLN A 281 -63.37 80.37 16.02
CA GLN A 281 -63.46 80.11 17.46
C GLN A 281 -62.72 78.92 18.11
N THR A 282 -61.92 79.33 19.09
CA THR A 282 -61.34 78.56 20.18
C THR A 282 -62.42 77.89 21.05
N TRP A 283 -62.09 76.67 21.46
CA TRP A 283 -62.75 75.79 22.44
C TRP A 283 -63.48 76.52 23.59
N LYS A 284 -64.75 76.19 23.82
CA LYS A 284 -65.48 76.54 25.05
C LYS A 284 -65.10 75.57 26.16
N TRP A 285 -64.47 76.05 27.23
CA TRP A 285 -64.41 75.35 28.52
C TRP A 285 -65.55 75.85 29.41
N SER A 286 -66.50 74.97 29.76
CA SER A 286 -67.36 75.17 30.93
C SER A 286 -66.60 74.75 32.18
N ARG A 287 -66.41 75.68 33.12
CA ARG A 287 -65.83 75.40 34.43
C ARG A 287 -66.94 74.99 35.38
N LEU A 288 -66.83 73.79 35.95
CA LEU A 288 -67.62 73.34 37.10
C LEU A 288 -67.06 73.97 38.38
N VAL A 289 -67.99 74.53 39.16
CA VAL A 289 -67.93 75.14 40.50
C VAL A 289 -67.16 76.46 40.64
#